data_AF-A0AAD4ZYY1-F1
#
_entry.id   AF-A0AAD4ZYY1-F1
#
_cell.length_a   1.000
_cell.length_b   1.000
_cell.length_c   1.000
_cell.angle_alpha   90.00
_cell.angle_beta   90.00
_cell.angle_gamma   90.00
#
_symmetry.space_group_name_H-M   'P 1'
#
loop_
_entity.id
_entity.type
_entity.pdbx_description
1 polymer ?
#
loop_
_entity_poly.entity_id
_entity_poly.type
_entity_poly.pdbx_seq_one_letter_code
_entity_poly.pdbx_strand_id
1 'polypeptide(L)'
;HDSESTAADEFQKKFKFNLIKKFQCLNGLMLKQENRTLLNEIYTELYITEGDSGDVNKKHEVKRIEAAFRRNPTEDTPIKCSDIFKPLPEQDKPIRRVLTKPLSEHDEEPIRNVVTKGVAGIGKTVSVQKFVLDWAEGKTNQDVHLIFPLPFRELNLMKDQKMSLVELLHVFFNEMKEMEIS
;
A
#
# COMPACT_ATOMS: atom_id res chain seq x y z
N HIS A 1 28.82 12.11 -15.26
CA HIS A 1 28.02 11.98 -14.04
C HIS A 1 26.65 12.66 -14.16
N ASP A 2 26.51 13.78 -14.89
CA ASP A 2 25.21 14.49 -14.99
C ASP A 2 24.17 13.83 -15.92
N SER A 3 24.60 13.01 -16.88
CA SER A 3 23.70 12.34 -17.84
C SER A 3 22.88 11.21 -17.23
N GLU A 4 23.47 10.40 -16.34
CA GLU A 4 22.77 9.28 -15.67
C GLU A 4 21.72 9.76 -14.67
N SER A 5 22.01 10.85 -13.93
CA SER A 5 21.04 11.47 -13.02
C SER A 5 19.80 11.97 -13.76
N THR A 6 19.99 12.51 -14.97
CA THR A 6 18.90 13.06 -15.79
C THR A 6 17.99 11.95 -16.34
N ALA A 7 18.59 10.83 -16.77
CA ALA A 7 17.85 9.68 -17.30
C ALA A 7 16.99 8.98 -16.23
N ALA A 8 17.55 8.81 -15.01
CA ALA A 8 16.82 8.24 -13.88
C ALA A 8 15.60 9.10 -13.47
N ASP A 9 15.77 10.43 -13.45
CA ASP A 9 14.69 11.37 -13.14
C ASP A 9 13.60 11.38 -14.21
N GLU A 10 13.98 11.32 -15.49
CA GLU A 10 13.02 11.23 -16.61
C GLU A 10 12.22 9.93 -16.55
N PHE A 11 12.89 8.81 -16.27
CA PHE A 11 12.24 7.53 -16.05
C PHE A 11 11.24 7.60 -14.89
N GLN A 12 11.65 8.12 -13.74
CA GLN A 12 10.77 8.21 -12.57
C GLN A 12 9.53 9.05 -12.86
N LYS A 13 9.68 10.18 -13.57
CA LYS A 13 8.56 11.03 -14.01
C LYS A 13 7.60 10.28 -14.92
N LYS A 14 8.14 9.56 -15.93
CA LYS A 14 7.34 8.75 -16.85
C LYS A 14 6.59 7.63 -16.11
N PHE A 15 7.28 6.94 -15.20
CA PHE A 15 6.70 5.88 -14.37
C PHE A 15 5.55 6.39 -13.49
N LYS A 16 5.76 7.50 -12.75
CA LYS A 16 4.71 8.14 -11.96
C LYS A 16 3.52 8.54 -12.83
N PHE A 17 3.76 9.14 -14.00
CA PHE A 17 2.70 9.52 -14.92
C PHE A 17 1.82 8.35 -15.40
N ASN A 18 2.42 7.18 -15.68
CA ASN A 18 1.66 5.99 -16.07
C ASN A 18 0.83 5.44 -14.91
N LEU A 19 1.35 5.51 -13.68
CA LEU A 19 0.59 5.13 -12.48
C LEU A 19 -0.58 6.08 -12.24
N ILE A 20 -0.40 7.39 -12.42
CA ILE A 20 -1.52 8.36 -12.39
C ILE A 20 -2.57 7.96 -13.41
N LYS A 21 -2.20 7.76 -14.68
CA LYS A 21 -3.14 7.33 -15.73
C LYS A 21 -3.88 6.03 -15.38
N LYS A 22 -3.20 5.08 -14.73
CA LYS A 22 -3.75 3.78 -14.35
C LYS A 22 -4.72 3.86 -13.17
N PHE A 23 -4.46 4.72 -12.18
CA PHE A 23 -5.20 4.76 -10.91
C PHE A 23 -6.04 6.01 -10.69
N GLN A 24 -5.97 7.02 -11.56
CA GLN A 24 -6.78 8.25 -11.49
C GLN A 24 -8.29 7.98 -11.53
N CYS A 25 -8.72 6.85 -12.12
CA CYS A 25 -10.13 6.48 -12.24
C CYS A 25 -10.37 5.06 -11.71
N LEU A 26 -11.50 4.88 -11.02
CA LEU A 26 -11.91 3.58 -10.49
C LEU A 26 -12.60 2.75 -11.58
N ASN A 27 -11.83 1.97 -12.34
CA ASN A 27 -12.35 1.17 -13.48
C ASN A 27 -13.08 -0.13 -13.07
N GLY A 28 -13.77 -0.14 -11.92
CA GLY A 28 -14.44 -1.32 -11.35
C GLY A 28 -15.97 -1.34 -11.46
N LEU A 29 -16.58 -0.24 -11.90
CA LEU A 29 -17.99 -0.19 -12.26
C LEU A 29 -18.05 -0.07 -13.78
N MET A 30 -18.82 -0.94 -14.43
CA MET A 30 -19.04 -0.97 -15.88
C MET A 30 -19.79 0.29 -16.36
N LEU A 31 -19.19 1.47 -16.20
CA LEU A 31 -19.70 2.72 -16.71
C LEU A 31 -18.89 3.04 -17.96
N LYS A 32 -19.62 3.32 -19.05
CA LYS A 32 -19.08 3.71 -20.35
C LYS A 32 -17.99 4.77 -20.17
N GLN A 33 -17.07 4.83 -21.12
CA GLN A 33 -15.90 5.72 -21.15
C GLN A 33 -16.19 7.21 -20.84
N GLU A 34 -17.47 7.62 -20.93
CA GLU A 34 -18.00 8.94 -20.58
C GLU A 34 -18.20 9.22 -19.07
N ASN A 35 -18.17 8.22 -18.18
CA ASN A 35 -18.43 8.36 -16.74
C ASN A 35 -17.28 7.82 -15.87
N ARG A 36 -16.04 8.22 -16.18
CA ARG A 36 -14.90 7.91 -15.32
C ARG A 36 -14.88 8.88 -14.13
N THR A 37 -15.31 8.42 -12.96
CA THR A 37 -15.19 9.22 -11.73
C THR A 37 -13.74 9.22 -11.24
N LEU A 38 -13.22 10.41 -10.94
CA LEU A 38 -11.87 10.55 -10.42
C LEU A 38 -11.80 9.97 -9.01
N LEU A 39 -10.81 9.12 -8.75
CA LEU A 39 -10.65 8.47 -7.45
C LEU A 39 -10.53 9.51 -6.32
N ASN A 40 -9.81 10.60 -6.57
CA ASN A 40 -9.63 11.69 -5.61
C ASN A 40 -10.95 12.40 -5.24
N GLU A 41 -11.98 12.36 -6.09
CA GLU A 41 -13.27 13.03 -5.82
C GLU A 41 -14.21 12.16 -4.95
N ILE A 42 -14.05 10.84 -5.00
CA ILE A 42 -14.93 9.89 -4.31
C ILE A 42 -14.26 9.16 -3.15
N TYR A 43 -12.94 9.27 -3.02
CA TYR A 43 -12.22 8.60 -1.96
C TYR A 43 -12.54 9.22 -0.61
N THR A 44 -13.06 8.38 0.29
CA THR A 44 -13.21 8.72 1.70
C THR A 44 -12.10 8.02 2.47
N GLU A 45 -11.42 8.75 3.37
CA GLU A 45 -10.37 8.16 4.20
C GLU A 45 -10.93 7.00 5.04
N LEU A 46 -10.25 5.85 4.98
CA LEU A 46 -10.61 4.70 5.79
C LEU A 46 -10.09 4.87 7.22
N TYR A 47 -10.90 4.44 8.19
CA TYR A 47 -10.46 4.26 9.56
C TYR A 47 -9.63 2.97 9.66
N ILE A 48 -8.31 3.11 9.66
CA ILE A 48 -7.35 1.99 9.78
C ILE A 48 -6.81 1.99 11.21
N THR A 49 -6.70 0.81 11.82
CA THR A 49 -6.15 0.65 13.17
C THR A 49 -5.10 -0.46 13.18
N GLU A 50 -4.24 -0.46 14.19
CA GLU A 50 -3.26 -1.53 14.40
C GLU A 50 -4.00 -2.87 14.64
N GLY A 51 -3.66 -3.89 13.86
CA GLY A 51 -4.21 -5.23 14.07
C GLY A 51 -3.50 -5.95 15.21
N ASP A 52 -4.23 -6.55 16.13
CA ASP A 52 -3.64 -7.44 17.15
C ASP A 52 -2.85 -8.58 16.47
N SER A 53 -1.61 -8.77 16.91
CA SER A 53 -0.67 -9.82 16.46
C SER A 53 -1.17 -11.26 16.69
N GLY A 54 -2.33 -11.41 17.34
CA GLY A 54 -2.95 -12.67 17.71
C GLY A 54 -3.21 -13.63 16.54
N ASP A 55 -2.81 -14.87 16.80
CA ASP A 55 -2.96 -16.08 15.98
C ASP A 55 -4.35 -16.27 15.35
N VAL A 56 -4.37 -16.97 14.21
CA VAL A 56 -5.55 -17.20 13.35
C VAL A 56 -6.59 -18.07 14.05
N ASN A 57 -7.39 -17.50 14.96
CA ASN A 57 -8.55 -18.19 15.53
C ASN A 57 -9.70 -18.21 14.50
N LYS A 58 -10.02 -19.39 13.97
CA LYS A 58 -10.95 -19.66 12.84
C LYS A 58 -12.44 -19.34 13.12
N LYS A 59 -12.78 -18.55 14.14
CA LYS A 59 -14.19 -18.30 14.52
C LYS A 59 -14.67 -16.93 14.03
N HIS A 60 -15.34 -16.95 12.87
CA HIS A 60 -16.26 -15.96 12.30
C HIS A 60 -15.85 -14.48 12.40
N GLU A 61 -15.43 -13.91 11.25
CA GLU A 61 -15.08 -12.50 11.09
C GLU A 61 -16.18 -11.52 11.57
N VAL A 62 -17.46 -11.92 11.49
CA VAL A 62 -18.61 -11.11 11.95
C VAL A 62 -18.53 -10.75 13.43
N LYS A 63 -18.17 -11.72 14.29
CA LYS A 63 -18.07 -11.48 15.74
C LYS A 63 -16.93 -10.52 16.11
N ARG A 64 -15.87 -10.46 15.29
CA ARG A 64 -14.77 -9.52 15.49
C ARG A 64 -15.15 -8.09 15.11
N ILE A 65 -15.92 -7.92 14.03
CA ILE A 65 -16.41 -6.59 13.62
C ILE A 65 -17.36 -6.03 14.66
N GLU A 66 -18.32 -6.84 15.13
CA GLU A 66 -19.23 -6.41 16.20
C GLU A 66 -18.47 -6.11 17.49
N ALA A 67 -17.45 -6.90 17.84
CA ALA A 67 -16.63 -6.63 19.03
C ALA A 67 -15.76 -5.37 18.88
N ALA A 68 -15.16 -5.13 17.70
CA ALA A 68 -14.37 -3.93 17.42
C ALA A 68 -15.26 -2.68 17.36
N PHE A 69 -16.46 -2.79 16.78
CA PHE A 69 -17.46 -1.71 16.75
C PHE A 69 -18.03 -1.39 18.15
N ARG A 70 -18.00 -2.36 19.07
CA ARG A 70 -18.37 -2.18 20.48
C ARG A 70 -17.22 -1.66 21.36
N ARG A 71 -15.99 -1.61 20.87
CA ARG A 71 -14.89 -0.93 21.57
C ARG A 71 -15.07 0.58 21.42
N ASN A 72 -14.75 1.32 22.47
CA ASN A 72 -14.81 2.77 22.40
C ASN A 72 -13.73 3.26 21.42
N PRO A 73 -14.03 4.20 20.50
CA PRO A 73 -13.04 4.79 19.58
C PRO A 73 -11.83 5.42 20.27
N THR A 74 -11.90 5.63 21.58
CA THR A 74 -10.83 6.15 22.44
C THR A 74 -9.72 5.14 22.75
N GLU A 75 -9.91 3.84 22.49
CA GLU A 75 -8.88 2.81 22.75
C GLU A 75 -8.01 2.49 21.52
N ASP A 76 -8.50 2.75 20.31
CA ASP A 76 -7.80 2.44 19.07
C ASP A 76 -7.13 3.69 18.49
N THR A 77 -5.82 3.63 18.26
CA THR A 77 -5.09 4.69 17.57
C THR A 77 -5.34 4.61 16.07
N PRO A 78 -6.03 5.58 15.45
CA PRO A 78 -6.21 5.59 14.01
C PRO A 78 -4.87 5.82 13.30
N ILE A 79 -4.65 5.06 12.24
CA ILE A 79 -3.46 5.13 11.38
C ILE A 79 -3.89 5.74 10.05
N LYS A 80 -3.23 6.82 9.64
CA LYS A 80 -3.43 7.37 8.30
C LYS A 80 -2.81 6.43 7.26
N CYS A 81 -3.46 6.24 6.12
CA CYS A 81 -2.96 5.36 5.06
C CYS A 81 -1.55 5.74 4.56
N SER A 82 -1.17 7.02 4.58
CA SER A 82 0.17 7.49 4.22
C SER A 82 1.25 7.14 5.24
N ASP A 83 0.84 6.78 6.47
CA ASP A 83 1.71 6.58 7.62
C ASP A 83 1.85 5.09 7.99
N ILE A 84 1.33 4.18 7.16
CA ILE A 84 1.32 2.72 7.45
C ILE A 84 2.71 2.08 7.60
N PHE A 85 3.76 2.73 7.09
CA PHE A 85 5.16 2.30 7.24
C PHE A 85 5.93 3.11 8.29
N LYS A 86 5.31 4.14 8.87
CA LYS A 86 5.93 4.92 9.93
C LYS A 86 5.80 4.17 11.26
N PRO A 87 6.79 4.30 12.15
CA PRO A 87 6.66 3.78 13.50
C PRO A 87 5.39 4.35 14.16
N LEU A 88 4.67 3.48 14.86
CA LEU A 88 3.52 3.93 15.65
C LEU A 88 4.06 4.67 16.87
N PRO A 89 3.48 5.82 17.25
CA PRO A 89 3.86 6.47 18.49
C PRO A 89 3.63 5.48 19.65
N GLU A 90 4.67 5.25 20.47
CA GLU A 90 4.58 4.50 21.72
C GLU A 90 3.57 5.22 22.64
N GLN A 91 2.28 4.95 22.48
CA GLN A 91 1.31 5.21 23.55
C GLN A 91 1.48 4.08 24.55
N ASP A 92 2.07 4.41 25.71
CA ASP A 92 2.13 3.66 26.97
C ASP A 92 1.33 2.34 26.97
N LYS A 93 1.90 1.27 26.39
CA LYS A 93 1.42 -0.09 26.62
C LYS A 93 2.21 -0.67 27.80
N PRO A 94 1.60 -0.90 28.97
CA PRO A 94 2.28 -1.59 30.05
C PRO A 94 2.51 -3.05 29.63
N ILE A 95 3.78 -3.42 29.53
CA ILE A 95 4.29 -4.78 29.75
C ILE A 95 3.74 -5.84 28.77
N ARG A 96 4.28 -5.86 27.55
CA ARG A 96 4.55 -7.13 26.83
C ARG A 96 5.77 -7.10 25.91
N ARG A 97 6.74 -6.19 26.15
CA ARG A 97 8.14 -6.33 25.71
C ARG A 97 8.88 -7.39 26.55
N VAL A 98 8.27 -8.56 26.73
CA VAL A 98 8.95 -9.68 27.39
C VAL A 98 9.79 -10.38 26.32
N LEU A 99 11.09 -10.05 26.33
CA LEU A 99 12.24 -10.77 25.73
C LEU A 99 12.92 -10.24 24.46
N THR A 100 12.84 -8.96 24.14
CA THR A 100 13.95 -8.29 23.42
C THR A 100 14.20 -6.93 24.04
N LYS A 101 15.39 -6.76 24.62
CA LYS A 101 15.85 -5.55 25.30
C LYS A 101 15.61 -4.30 24.45
N PRO A 102 15.20 -3.16 25.02
CA PRO A 102 15.46 -1.87 24.39
C PRO A 102 16.89 -1.48 24.73
N LEU A 103 17.78 -1.44 23.74
CA LEU A 103 19.03 -0.70 23.85
C LEU A 103 19.01 0.35 22.73
N SER A 104 18.81 1.60 23.13
CA SER A 104 18.74 2.84 22.35
C SER A 104 17.38 3.20 21.73
N GLU A 105 16.99 4.47 21.92
CA GLU A 105 15.84 5.16 21.31
C GLU A 105 16.06 5.46 19.81
N HIS A 106 17.10 4.93 19.19
CA HIS A 106 17.52 5.30 17.83
C HIS A 106 17.46 4.19 16.78
N ASP A 107 17.19 2.94 17.17
CA ASP A 107 17.12 1.82 16.22
C ASP A 107 15.79 1.06 16.34
N GLU A 108 14.67 1.76 16.17
CA GLU A 108 13.44 1.05 15.81
C GLU A 108 13.61 0.52 14.38
N GLU A 109 13.64 -0.81 14.22
CA GLU A 109 13.72 -1.41 12.89
C GLU A 109 12.55 -0.91 12.03
N PRO A 110 12.82 -0.46 10.79
CA PRO A 110 11.78 0.09 9.93
C PRO A 110 10.74 -0.99 9.62
N ILE A 111 9.46 -0.59 9.63
CA ILE A 111 8.36 -1.47 9.24
C ILE A 111 8.56 -1.87 7.77
N ARG A 112 8.84 -3.16 7.53
CA ARG A 112 9.06 -3.67 6.17
C ARG A 112 7.81 -4.23 5.51
N ASN A 113 6.87 -4.74 6.32
CA ASN A 113 5.70 -5.47 5.84
C ASN A 113 4.43 -4.98 6.54
N VAL A 114 3.39 -4.70 5.76
CA VAL A 114 2.06 -4.32 6.24
C VAL A 114 1.03 -5.24 5.60
N VAL A 115 0.13 -5.80 6.41
CA VAL A 115 -1.00 -6.60 5.92
C VAL A 115 -2.30 -5.97 6.39
N THR A 116 -3.07 -5.43 5.46
CA THR A 116 -4.40 -4.87 5.75
C THR A 116 -5.44 -5.98 5.77
N LYS A 117 -6.14 -6.12 6.90
CA LYS A 117 -7.22 -7.10 7.10
C LYS A 117 -8.56 -6.36 7.18
N GLY A 118 -9.61 -6.99 6.69
CA GLY A 118 -10.97 -6.42 6.73
C GLY A 118 -11.91 -7.20 5.82
N VAL A 119 -13.22 -6.96 5.95
CA VAL A 119 -14.24 -7.67 5.17
C VAL A 119 -14.16 -7.38 3.67
N ALA A 120 -14.77 -8.25 2.88
CA ALA A 120 -14.96 -8.01 1.46
C ALA A 120 -15.70 -6.68 1.23
N GLY A 121 -15.33 -5.94 0.18
CA GLY A 121 -15.96 -4.68 -0.17
C GLY A 121 -15.57 -3.46 0.66
N ILE A 122 -14.85 -3.61 1.78
CA ILE A 122 -14.49 -2.48 2.68
C ILE A 122 -13.48 -1.47 2.10
N GLY A 123 -13.05 -1.65 0.86
CA GLY A 123 -12.15 -0.70 0.18
C GLY A 123 -10.65 -1.00 0.27
N LYS A 124 -10.21 -2.17 0.77
CA LYS A 124 -8.77 -2.54 0.87
C LYS A 124 -7.98 -2.28 -0.43
N THR A 125 -8.49 -2.75 -1.57
CA THR A 125 -7.85 -2.54 -2.88
C THR A 125 -7.86 -1.07 -3.30
N VAL A 126 -8.96 -0.36 -3.03
CA VAL A 126 -9.12 1.06 -3.36
C VAL A 126 -8.13 1.92 -2.56
N SER A 127 -7.87 1.59 -1.29
CA SER A 127 -6.86 2.29 -0.48
C SER A 127 -5.44 2.08 -0.99
N VAL A 128 -5.09 0.89 -1.46
CA VAL A 128 -3.78 0.66 -2.11
C VAL A 128 -3.66 1.51 -3.38
N GLN A 129 -4.72 1.55 -4.21
CA GLN A 129 -4.73 2.40 -5.41
C GLN A 129 -4.59 3.89 -5.06
N LYS A 130 -5.29 4.35 -4.01
CA LYS A 130 -5.20 5.72 -3.53
C LYS A 130 -3.79 6.06 -3.03
N PHE A 131 -3.18 5.19 -2.24
CA PHE A 131 -1.80 5.35 -1.75
C PHE A 131 -0.81 5.53 -2.91
N VAL A 132 -0.91 4.66 -3.93
CA VAL A 132 -0.07 4.75 -5.13
C VAL A 132 -0.33 6.04 -5.91
N LEU A 133 -1.60 6.45 -6.05
CA LEU A 133 -1.98 7.67 -6.75
C LEU A 133 -1.43 8.91 -6.04
N ASP A 134 -1.58 9.02 -4.71
CA ASP A 134 -1.06 10.15 -3.94
C ASP A 134 0.47 10.23 -3.99
N TRP A 135 1.15 9.07 -3.98
CA TRP A 135 2.60 9.02 -4.18
C TRP A 135 2.99 9.49 -5.59
N ALA A 136 2.30 9.02 -6.63
CA ALA A 136 2.62 9.36 -8.00
C ALA A 136 2.34 10.85 -8.32
N GLU A 137 1.30 11.44 -7.70
CA GLU A 137 0.96 12.87 -7.77
C GLU A 137 1.89 13.76 -6.91
N GLY A 138 2.82 13.18 -6.15
CA GLY A 138 3.79 13.94 -5.37
C GLY A 138 3.30 14.40 -3.99
N LYS A 139 2.17 13.88 -3.49
CA LYS A 139 1.52 14.36 -2.26
C LYS A 139 2.13 13.78 -0.99
N THR A 140 2.47 12.48 -0.99
CA THR A 140 2.96 11.76 0.20
C THR A 140 4.02 10.72 -0.16
N ASN A 141 4.77 10.24 0.83
CA ASN A 141 5.76 9.15 0.70
C ASN A 141 6.84 9.37 -0.38
N GLN A 142 7.27 10.63 -0.61
CA GLN A 142 8.26 10.96 -1.64
C GLN A 142 9.70 10.53 -1.29
N ASP A 143 9.91 10.06 -0.07
CA ASP A 143 11.10 9.32 0.36
C ASP A 143 11.22 7.94 -0.36
N VAL A 144 10.12 7.43 -0.92
CA VAL A 144 10.11 6.20 -1.72
C VAL A 144 10.41 6.49 -3.19
N HIS A 145 11.49 5.90 -3.71
CA HIS A 145 11.93 6.10 -5.09
C HIS A 145 10.96 5.53 -6.14
N LEU A 146 10.45 4.31 -5.93
CA LEU A 146 9.57 3.60 -6.87
C LEU A 146 8.56 2.74 -6.12
N ILE A 147 7.34 2.65 -6.65
CA ILE A 147 6.28 1.77 -6.13
C ILE A 147 5.75 0.90 -7.27
N PHE A 148 5.82 -0.43 -7.08
CA PHE A 148 5.34 -1.41 -8.05
C PHE A 148 4.05 -2.09 -7.54
N PRO A 149 2.86 -1.59 -7.90
CA PRO A 149 1.60 -2.25 -7.54
C PRO A 149 1.41 -3.53 -8.36
N LEU A 150 1.58 -4.67 -7.70
CA LEU A 150 1.40 -6.00 -8.29
C LEU A 150 0.04 -6.59 -7.91
N PRO A 151 -0.88 -6.80 -8.87
CA PRO A 151 -2.20 -7.31 -8.55
C PRO A 151 -2.17 -8.84 -8.39
N PHE A 152 -2.53 -9.30 -7.19
CA PHE A 152 -2.44 -10.71 -6.80
C PHE A 152 -3.26 -11.67 -7.68
N ARG A 153 -4.35 -11.19 -8.27
CA ARG A 153 -5.19 -12.01 -9.14
C ARG A 153 -4.41 -12.46 -10.38
N GLU A 154 -3.71 -11.54 -11.02
CA GLU A 154 -2.89 -11.78 -12.21
C GLU A 154 -1.63 -12.55 -11.85
N LEU A 155 -0.99 -12.24 -10.71
CA LEU A 155 0.14 -13.04 -10.20
C LEU A 155 -0.26 -14.52 -10.02
N ASN A 156 -1.44 -14.79 -9.47
CA ASN A 156 -1.92 -16.15 -9.28
C ASN A 156 -2.16 -16.91 -10.60
N LEU A 157 -2.40 -16.21 -11.71
CA LEU A 157 -2.51 -16.83 -13.05
C LEU A 157 -1.15 -17.24 -13.61
N MET A 158 -0.05 -16.71 -13.08
CA MET A 158 1.33 -16.96 -13.54
C MET A 158 2.14 -17.81 -12.54
N LYS A 159 1.50 -18.32 -11.48
CA LYS A 159 2.17 -19.01 -10.36
C LYS A 159 3.06 -20.20 -10.73
N ASP A 160 2.78 -20.85 -11.85
CA ASP A 160 3.50 -22.05 -12.31
C ASP A 160 4.65 -21.70 -13.29
N GLN A 161 4.79 -20.43 -13.67
CA GLN A 161 5.84 -19.93 -14.55
C GLN A 161 7.05 -19.51 -13.71
N LYS A 162 8.25 -19.94 -14.11
CA LYS A 162 9.50 -19.45 -13.51
C LYS A 162 9.92 -18.18 -14.24
N MET A 163 10.01 -17.08 -13.49
CA MET A 163 10.38 -15.76 -14.01
C MET A 163 11.27 -15.06 -12.98
N SER A 164 12.21 -14.26 -13.46
CA SER A 164 12.94 -13.29 -12.65
C SER A 164 12.04 -12.11 -12.25
N LEU A 165 12.49 -11.33 -11.27
CA LEU A 165 11.79 -10.10 -10.89
C LEU A 165 11.70 -9.11 -12.07
N VAL A 166 12.75 -9.01 -12.88
CA VAL A 166 12.79 -8.11 -14.04
C VAL A 166 11.73 -8.51 -15.07
N GLU A 167 11.66 -9.80 -15.41
CA GLU A 167 10.64 -10.33 -16.31
C GLU A 167 9.22 -10.10 -15.76
N LEU A 168 9.02 -10.28 -14.45
CA LEU A 168 7.74 -10.00 -13.80
C LEU A 168 7.35 -8.53 -13.92
N LEU A 169 8.29 -7.60 -13.63
CA LEU A 169 8.04 -6.17 -13.75
C LEU A 169 7.76 -5.79 -15.21
N HIS A 170 8.44 -6.39 -16.18
CA HIS A 170 8.19 -6.21 -17.61
C HIS A 170 6.80 -6.65 -18.06
N VAL A 171 6.19 -7.62 -17.38
CA VAL A 171 4.80 -8.04 -17.64
C VAL A 171 3.80 -6.98 -17.17
N PHE A 172 4.04 -6.37 -16.00
CA PHE A 172 3.09 -5.41 -15.40
C PHE A 172 3.36 -3.94 -15.77
N PHE A 173 4.59 -3.62 -16.16
CA PHE A 173 5.11 -2.28 -16.42
C PHE A 173 5.97 -2.31 -17.69
N ASN A 174 5.33 -2.32 -18.85
CA ASN A 174 6.02 -2.37 -20.15
C ASN A 174 7.04 -1.23 -20.34
N GLU A 175 6.85 -0.10 -19.66
CA GLU A 175 7.74 1.07 -19.74
C GLU A 175 9.16 0.79 -19.21
N MET A 176 9.32 -0.25 -18.39
CA MET A 176 10.62 -0.74 -17.93
C MET A 176 11.42 -1.41 -19.05
N LYS A 177 10.76 -1.99 -20.07
CA LYS A 177 11.44 -2.63 -21.21
C LYS A 177 12.21 -1.64 -22.07
N GLU A 178 11.78 -0.38 -22.08
CA GLU A 178 12.43 0.68 -22.86
C GLU A 178 13.75 1.14 -22.22
N MET A 179 14.03 0.79 -20.95
CA MET A 179 15.28 1.13 -20.27
C MET A 179 16.44 0.19 -20.59
N GLU A 180 16.18 -1.07 -20.96
CA GLU A 180 17.25 -2.04 -21.30
C GLU A 180 17.89 -1.78 -22.67
N ILE A 181 17.38 -0.81 -23.44
CA ILE A 181 17.81 -0.48 -24.82
C ILE A 181 18.57 0.86 -24.88
N SER A 182 19.13 1.35 -23.77
CA SER A 182 20.00 2.55 -23.73
C SER A 182 21.36 2.25 -23.12
#